data_AF-A0AAD8UIX5-F1
#
_entry.id   AF-A0AAD8UIX5-F1
#
_cell.length_a   1.000
_cell.length_b   1.000
_cell.length_c   1.000
_cell.angle_alpha   90.00
_cell.angle_beta   90.00
_cell.angle_gamma   90.00
#
_symmetry.space_group_name_H-M   'P 1'
#
loop_
_entity.id
_entity.type
_entity.pdbx_description
1 polymer ?
#
loop_
_entity_poly.entity_id
_entity_poly.type
_entity_poly.pdbx_seq_one_letter_code
_entity_poly.pdbx_strand_id
1 'polypeptide(L)'
;MTQSDLDQLLDMGFEKARAELAVKKTGNLNGALEWLETNQDKPLEELAAAAEAKKDDDDDDAAEVQANIEALENGGTAKSLVCNECGKRFRSQDTASYHATKTDHTDFSESTEEIAPLTEDQKKEKLVQLREQLKEKKAKQALLDKEDAKRNEKIRMKATKETQEAKEELARKEQIKEAAKKRQEKQDDIEAKRRIKAKIEADKEERRRKAEEAKAAREGRAPEAAPAAAAAAPVGPKTVANHNEARLRLQTAGGNVVKTLPAETTLFEVAEMLRSETGTAVTSFSTTFPRKTFEGHMDLSKTLKEAGLTPSAVLIVK
;
A
#
# COMPACT_ATOMS: atom_id res chain seq x y z
N MET A 1 -11.69 -21.62 24.30
CA MET A 1 -12.88 -20.86 23.84
C MET A 1 -12.35 -19.69 23.05
N THR A 2 -12.67 -19.60 21.77
CA THR A 2 -12.29 -18.43 20.95
C THR A 2 -13.16 -17.26 21.43
N GLN A 3 -12.53 -16.20 21.96
CA GLN A 3 -13.25 -14.97 22.31
C GLN A 3 -13.97 -14.45 21.06
N SER A 4 -15.20 -13.94 21.23
CA SER A 4 -15.91 -13.33 20.10
C SER A 4 -15.24 -12.01 19.72
N ASP A 5 -15.34 -11.61 18.44
CA ASP A 5 -14.81 -10.34 17.96
C ASP A 5 -15.34 -9.15 18.79
N LEU A 6 -16.58 -9.26 19.28
CA LEU A 6 -17.19 -8.29 20.18
C LEU A 6 -16.51 -8.26 21.55
N ASP A 7 -16.24 -9.41 22.15
CA ASP A 7 -15.54 -9.49 23.44
C ASP A 7 -14.12 -8.92 23.33
N GLN A 8 -13.44 -9.14 22.20
CA GLN A 8 -12.12 -8.57 21.96
C GLN A 8 -12.15 -7.04 21.86
N LEU A 9 -13.16 -6.47 21.22
CA LEU A 9 -13.35 -5.01 21.15
C LEU A 9 -13.69 -4.42 22.53
N LEU A 10 -14.46 -5.14 23.35
CA LEU A 10 -14.73 -4.74 24.73
C LEU A 10 -13.47 -4.77 25.60
N ASP A 11 -12.63 -5.80 25.46
CA ASP A 11 -11.34 -5.92 26.16
C ASP A 11 -10.36 -4.80 25.73
N MET A 12 -10.45 -4.32 24.49
CA MET A 12 -9.70 -3.17 23.98
C MET A 12 -10.23 -1.81 24.48
N GLY A 13 -11.35 -1.79 25.21
CA GLY A 13 -11.92 -0.60 25.82
C GLY A 13 -12.89 0.19 24.92
N PHE A 14 -13.41 -0.41 23.84
CA PHE A 14 -14.43 0.23 23.02
C PHE A 14 -15.81 0.15 23.69
N GLU A 15 -16.64 1.18 23.47
CA GLU A 15 -18.01 1.22 23.97
C GLU A 15 -18.86 0.12 23.33
N LYS A 16 -19.60 -0.64 24.16
CA LYS A 16 -20.38 -1.82 23.75
C LYS A 16 -21.31 -1.55 22.58
N ALA A 17 -22.06 -0.45 22.61
CA ALA A 17 -23.01 -0.11 21.54
C ALA A 17 -22.30 0.17 20.20
N ARG A 18 -21.10 0.75 20.24
CA ARG A 18 -20.29 1.05 19.04
C ARG A 18 -19.62 -0.20 18.50
N ALA A 19 -19.09 -1.05 19.38
CA ALA A 19 -18.51 -2.33 19.02
C ALA A 19 -19.54 -3.28 18.39
N GLU A 20 -20.76 -3.34 18.94
CA GLU A 20 -21.87 -4.09 18.33
C GLU A 20 -22.21 -3.58 16.93
N LEU A 21 -22.25 -2.26 16.74
CA LEU A 21 -22.55 -1.65 15.46
C LEU A 21 -21.43 -1.92 14.43
N ALA A 22 -20.17 -1.84 14.87
CA ALA A 22 -18.99 -2.11 14.05
C ALA A 22 -18.94 -3.57 13.58
N VAL A 23 -19.15 -4.52 14.49
CA VAL A 23 -19.19 -5.96 14.18
C VAL A 23 -20.37 -6.28 13.27
N LYS A 24 -21.55 -5.68 13.49
CA LYS A 24 -22.72 -5.83 12.60
C LYS A 24 -22.47 -5.30 11.19
N LYS A 25 -21.73 -4.19 11.03
CA LYS A 25 -21.45 -3.60 9.71
C LYS A 25 -20.34 -4.31 8.93
N THR A 26 -19.34 -4.85 9.61
CA THR A 26 -18.09 -5.31 8.98
C THR A 26 -17.95 -6.83 8.98
N GLY A 27 -18.61 -7.52 9.92
CA GLY A 27 -18.64 -8.97 10.03
C GLY A 27 -17.30 -9.63 10.40
N ASN A 28 -16.25 -8.85 10.67
CA ASN A 28 -14.95 -9.34 11.12
C ASN A 28 -14.23 -8.31 12.00
N LEU A 29 -13.35 -8.77 12.90
CA LEU A 29 -12.61 -7.92 13.85
C LEU A 29 -11.82 -6.78 13.18
N ASN A 30 -11.03 -7.07 12.14
CA ASN A 30 -10.16 -6.07 11.51
C ASN A 30 -10.95 -4.92 10.87
N GLY A 31 -12.06 -5.25 10.20
CA GLY A 31 -12.97 -4.27 9.64
C GLY A 31 -13.71 -3.50 10.72
N ALA A 32 -14.07 -4.15 11.83
CA ALA A 32 -14.70 -3.47 12.96
C ALA A 32 -13.75 -2.42 13.57
N LEU A 33 -12.45 -2.71 13.67
CA LEU A 33 -11.44 -1.77 14.14
C LEU A 33 -11.27 -0.56 13.20
N GLU A 34 -11.13 -0.79 11.90
CA GLU A 34 -11.02 0.28 10.90
C GLU A 34 -12.28 1.16 10.86
N TRP A 35 -13.45 0.54 11.03
CA TRP A 35 -14.73 1.25 11.11
C TRP A 35 -14.84 2.09 12.39
N LEU A 36 -14.40 1.57 13.53
CA LEU A 36 -14.39 2.30 14.80
C LEU A 36 -13.41 3.48 14.78
N GLU A 37 -12.25 3.33 14.17
CA GLU A 37 -11.26 4.40 13.98
C GLU A 37 -11.82 5.52 13.09
N THR A 38 -12.42 5.16 11.95
CA THR A 38 -12.97 6.14 11.01
C THR A 38 -14.21 6.86 11.54
N ASN A 39 -14.92 6.27 12.49
CA ASN A 39 -16.15 6.82 13.05
C ASN A 39 -15.99 7.23 14.53
N GLN A 40 -14.75 7.41 14.98
CA GLN A 40 -14.45 7.72 16.38
C GLN A 40 -15.06 9.06 16.83
N ASP A 41 -15.15 10.03 15.92
CA ASP A 41 -15.60 11.40 16.21
C ASP A 41 -17.12 11.61 16.05
N LYS A 42 -17.85 10.61 15.53
CA LYS A 42 -19.29 10.75 15.26
C LYS A 42 -20.14 10.28 16.44
N PRO A 43 -21.12 11.06 16.92
CA PRO A 43 -21.97 10.63 18.02
C PRO A 43 -22.71 9.32 17.66
N LEU A 44 -22.88 8.46 18.67
CA LEU A 44 -23.47 7.13 18.48
C LEU A 44 -24.89 7.19 17.87
N GLU A 45 -25.64 8.25 18.17
CA GLU A 45 -26.97 8.50 17.60
C GLU A 45 -26.93 8.77 16.09
N GLU A 46 -25.93 9.50 15.60
CA GLU A 46 -25.76 9.75 14.16
C GLU A 46 -25.30 8.48 13.43
N LEU A 47 -24.47 7.66 14.09
CA LEU A 47 -24.03 6.37 13.54
C LEU A 47 -25.16 5.33 13.49
N ALA A 48 -26.04 5.34 14.50
CA ALA A 48 -27.25 4.53 14.54
C ALA A 48 -28.26 5.01 13.47
N ALA A 49 -28.50 6.31 13.37
CA ALA A 49 -29.36 6.90 12.33
C ALA A 49 -28.83 6.62 10.92
N ALA A 50 -27.51 6.71 10.69
CA ALA A 50 -26.89 6.37 9.41
C ALA A 50 -26.81 4.85 9.14
N ALA A 51 -27.03 4.00 10.15
CA ALA A 51 -27.17 2.56 9.98
C ALA A 51 -28.62 2.17 9.67
N GLU A 52 -29.59 2.87 10.24
CA GLU A 52 -31.03 2.75 9.94
C GLU A 52 -31.30 3.28 8.51
N ALA A 53 -30.81 4.47 8.17
CA ALA A 53 -30.99 5.07 6.84
C ALA A 53 -30.34 4.28 5.67
N LYS A 54 -29.36 3.41 5.97
CA LYS A 54 -28.78 2.50 4.96
C LYS A 54 -29.51 1.16 4.87
N LYS A 55 -30.41 0.87 5.80
CA LYS A 55 -31.30 -0.29 5.77
C LYS A 55 -32.57 0.00 4.97
N ASP A 56 -33.02 1.25 4.97
CA ASP A 56 -34.22 1.72 4.25
C ASP A 56 -34.07 1.76 2.71
N ASP A 57 -32.86 1.65 2.14
CA ASP A 57 -32.67 1.85 0.68
C ASP A 57 -32.75 0.54 -0.16
N ASP A 58 -32.57 -0.63 0.46
CA ASP A 58 -32.45 -1.92 -0.29
C ASP A 58 -33.58 -2.92 -0.05
N ASP A 59 -34.37 -2.79 1.03
CA ASP A 59 -35.43 -3.78 1.40
C ASP A 59 -36.86 -3.20 1.47
N ASP A 60 -37.05 -1.87 1.45
CA ASP A 60 -38.33 -1.26 1.81
C ASP A 60 -39.39 -1.29 0.70
N ASP A 61 -39.01 -1.30 -0.57
CA ASP A 61 -39.98 -1.16 -1.66
C ASP A 61 -40.92 -2.40 -1.79
N ALA A 62 -40.52 -3.57 -1.28
CA ALA A 62 -41.36 -4.78 -1.30
C ALA A 62 -42.27 -4.89 -0.07
N ALA A 63 -41.78 -4.47 1.11
CA ALA A 63 -42.56 -4.45 2.36
C ALA A 63 -43.60 -3.33 2.35
N GLU A 64 -43.26 -2.17 1.78
CA GLU A 64 -44.12 -0.99 1.71
C GLU A 64 -45.25 -1.15 0.66
N VAL A 65 -44.99 -1.84 -0.45
CA VAL A 65 -46.06 -2.20 -1.40
C VAL A 65 -47.03 -3.21 -0.78
N GLN A 66 -46.55 -4.12 0.06
CA GLN A 66 -47.41 -5.06 0.77
C GLN A 66 -48.25 -4.37 1.86
N ALA A 67 -47.67 -3.43 2.59
CA ALA A 67 -48.40 -2.58 3.54
C ALA A 67 -49.46 -1.68 2.85
N ASN A 68 -49.15 -1.14 1.67
CA ASN A 68 -50.10 -0.36 0.87
C ASN A 68 -51.25 -1.22 0.30
N ILE A 69 -51.00 -2.49 -0.02
CA ILE A 69 -52.03 -3.46 -0.42
C ILE A 69 -52.97 -3.76 0.77
N GLU A 70 -52.41 -4.00 1.96
CA GLU A 70 -53.16 -4.27 3.19
C GLU A 70 -53.98 -3.05 3.67
N ALA A 71 -53.45 -1.84 3.51
CA ALA A 71 -54.18 -0.60 3.80
C ALA A 71 -55.34 -0.33 2.81
N LEU A 72 -55.20 -0.76 1.55
CA LEU A 72 -56.28 -0.67 0.54
C LEU A 72 -57.40 -1.69 0.78
N GLU A 73 -57.05 -2.89 1.27
CA GLU A 73 -57.98 -3.98 1.57
C GLU A 73 -58.76 -3.74 2.89
N ASN A 74 -58.18 -3.08 3.88
CA ASN A 74 -58.78 -2.88 5.22
C ASN A 74 -59.65 -1.61 5.39
N GLY A 75 -59.88 -0.81 4.35
CA GLY A 75 -60.95 0.19 4.34
C GLY A 75 -60.87 1.27 5.44
N GLY A 76 -59.69 1.80 5.76
CA GLY A 76 -59.52 2.84 6.77
C GLY A 76 -60.34 4.11 6.50
N THR A 77 -61.09 4.58 7.51
CA THR A 77 -61.90 5.80 7.50
C THR A 77 -61.02 7.02 7.23
N ALA A 78 -61.28 7.72 6.12
CA ALA A 78 -60.46 8.80 5.60
C ALA A 78 -60.59 10.09 6.44
N LYS A 79 -59.53 10.45 7.18
CA LYS A 79 -59.27 11.86 7.50
C LYS A 79 -58.34 12.39 6.41
N SER A 80 -58.88 13.16 5.46
CA SER A 80 -58.07 13.72 4.37
C SER A 80 -57.25 14.92 4.83
N LEU A 81 -55.93 14.80 4.74
CA LEU A 81 -54.99 15.92 4.93
C LEU A 81 -54.63 16.51 3.56
N VAL A 82 -54.58 17.84 3.45
CA VAL A 82 -54.22 18.55 2.23
C VAL A 82 -52.96 19.34 2.48
N CYS A 83 -51.92 19.14 1.67
CA CYS A 83 -50.74 19.99 1.72
C CYS A 83 -51.08 21.35 1.10
N ASN A 84 -50.91 22.43 1.86
CA ASN A 84 -51.23 23.79 1.40
C ASN A 84 -50.19 24.32 0.41
N GLU A 85 -48.97 23.77 0.42
CA GLU A 85 -47.87 24.18 -0.46
C GLU A 85 -48.01 23.61 -1.88
N CYS A 86 -48.57 22.40 -2.02
CA CYS A 86 -48.71 21.74 -3.33
C CYS A 86 -50.13 21.30 -3.69
N GLY A 87 -51.12 21.56 -2.83
CA GLY A 87 -52.53 21.23 -3.04
C GLY A 87 -52.85 19.74 -3.14
N LYS A 88 -51.88 18.85 -2.83
CA LYS A 88 -52.08 17.40 -2.89
C LYS A 88 -52.86 16.93 -1.67
N ARG A 89 -53.84 16.05 -1.91
CA ARG A 89 -54.68 15.46 -0.88
C ARG A 89 -54.22 14.05 -0.55
N PHE A 90 -54.04 13.77 0.73
CA PHE A 90 -53.56 12.51 1.27
C PHE A 90 -54.68 11.77 1.97
N ARG A 91 -54.64 10.43 1.88
CA ARG A 91 -55.68 9.56 2.42
C ARG A 91 -55.44 9.22 3.89
N SER A 92 -54.19 9.23 4.33
CA SER A 92 -53.75 8.88 5.68
C SER A 92 -52.63 9.82 6.15
N GLN A 93 -52.42 9.88 7.46
CA GLN A 93 -51.31 10.61 8.06
C GLN A 93 -49.95 10.08 7.59
N ASP A 94 -49.82 8.76 7.39
CA ASP A 94 -48.58 8.12 6.93
C ASP A 94 -48.19 8.58 5.52
N THR A 95 -49.16 8.65 4.60
CA THR A 95 -48.91 9.16 3.24
C THR A 95 -48.59 10.66 3.21
N ALA A 96 -49.13 11.44 4.16
CA ALA A 96 -48.76 12.85 4.33
C ALA A 96 -47.34 13.02 4.89
N SER A 97 -46.93 12.16 5.83
CA SER A 97 -45.57 12.16 6.38
C SER A 97 -44.52 11.78 5.34
N TYR A 98 -44.81 10.81 4.47
CA TYR A 98 -43.92 10.45 3.36
C TYR A 98 -43.79 11.58 2.31
N HIS A 99 -44.89 12.29 2.04
CA HIS A 99 -44.82 13.47 1.18
C HIS A 99 -44.00 14.59 1.84
N ALA A 100 -44.12 14.76 3.16
CA ALA A 100 -43.29 15.70 3.91
C ALA A 100 -41.80 15.34 3.86
N THR A 101 -41.41 14.07 3.99
CA THR A 101 -39.99 13.67 3.92
C THR A 101 -39.41 13.72 2.50
N LYS A 102 -40.23 13.49 1.48
CA LYS A 102 -39.78 13.46 0.09
C LYS A 102 -39.74 14.82 -0.58
N THR A 103 -40.63 15.73 -0.19
CA THR A 103 -40.72 17.07 -0.79
C THR A 103 -40.52 18.21 0.19
N ASP A 104 -40.18 17.93 1.45
CA ASP A 104 -39.98 18.93 2.51
C ASP A 104 -41.17 19.87 2.74
N HIS A 105 -42.39 19.46 2.40
CA HIS A 105 -43.59 20.28 2.62
C HIS A 105 -44.17 19.97 4.00
N THR A 106 -44.36 21.00 4.83
CA THR A 106 -44.75 20.83 6.25
C THR A 106 -46.15 21.35 6.57
N ASP A 107 -46.74 22.19 5.71
CA ASP A 107 -48.07 22.74 5.96
C ASP A 107 -49.19 21.84 5.43
N PHE A 108 -49.87 21.13 6.35
CA PHE A 108 -51.05 20.31 6.07
C PHE A 108 -52.30 20.85 6.76
N SER A 109 -53.41 20.99 6.01
CA SER A 109 -54.74 21.32 6.53
C SER A 109 -55.66 20.11 6.51
N GLU A 110 -56.46 19.91 7.56
CA GLU A 110 -57.51 18.89 7.59
C GLU A 110 -58.71 19.38 6.76
N SER A 111 -58.97 18.72 5.62
CA SER A 111 -60.13 19.02 4.77
C SER A 111 -61.22 17.98 5.02
N THR A 112 -62.45 18.43 5.29
CA THR A 112 -63.65 17.60 5.55
C THR A 112 -64.32 17.05 4.29
N GLU A 113 -63.70 17.20 3.12
CA GLU A 113 -64.22 16.64 1.87
C GLU A 113 -63.79 15.19 1.71
N GLU A 114 -64.72 14.27 2.00
CA GLU A 114 -64.58 12.84 1.77
C GLU A 114 -64.15 12.57 0.31
N ILE A 115 -62.87 12.26 0.11
CA ILE A 115 -62.37 11.83 -1.20
C ILE A 115 -63.12 10.55 -1.54
N ALA A 116 -63.98 10.60 -2.57
CA ALA A 116 -64.76 9.45 -3.04
C ALA A 116 -63.88 8.20 -3.01
N PRO A 117 -64.26 7.15 -2.26
CA PRO A 117 -63.48 5.94 -2.20
C PRO A 117 -63.31 5.43 -3.63
N LEU A 118 -62.07 5.11 -4.02
CA LEU A 118 -61.78 4.46 -5.29
C LEU A 118 -62.82 3.36 -5.52
N THR A 119 -63.49 3.36 -6.68
CA THR A 119 -64.48 2.34 -7.02
C THR A 119 -63.83 0.96 -6.90
N GLU A 120 -64.60 -0.05 -6.48
CA GLU A 120 -64.07 -1.38 -6.17
C GLU A 120 -63.25 -1.97 -7.33
N ASP A 121 -63.58 -1.59 -8.56
CA ASP A 121 -62.89 -2.03 -9.77
C ASP A 121 -61.50 -1.37 -9.94
N GLN A 122 -61.36 -0.08 -9.65
CA GLN A 122 -60.06 0.61 -9.69
C GLN A 122 -59.10 0.15 -8.59
N LYS A 123 -59.63 -0.28 -7.43
CA LYS A 123 -58.82 -0.90 -6.38
C LYS A 123 -58.28 -2.25 -6.82
N LYS A 124 -59.13 -3.09 -7.44
CA LYS A 124 -58.71 -4.40 -7.97
C LYS A 124 -57.64 -4.25 -9.04
N GLU A 125 -57.79 -3.30 -9.96
CA GLU A 125 -56.80 -3.02 -11.01
C GLU A 125 -55.45 -2.57 -10.42
N LYS A 126 -55.46 -1.66 -9.44
CA LYS A 126 -54.22 -1.23 -8.76
C LYS A 126 -53.56 -2.37 -7.97
N LEU A 127 -54.33 -3.24 -7.33
CA LEU A 127 -53.81 -4.42 -6.63
C LEU A 127 -53.17 -5.41 -7.61
N VAL A 128 -53.76 -5.60 -8.79
CA VAL A 128 -53.18 -6.44 -9.85
C VAL A 128 -51.87 -5.81 -10.36
N GLN A 129 -51.86 -4.52 -10.66
CA GLN A 129 -50.65 -3.81 -11.11
C GLN A 129 -49.53 -3.86 -10.07
N LEU A 130 -49.82 -3.66 -8.78
CA LEU A 130 -48.81 -3.75 -7.71
C LEU A 130 -48.29 -5.19 -7.55
N ARG A 131 -49.16 -6.20 -7.65
CA ARG A 131 -48.75 -7.61 -7.62
C ARG A 131 -47.89 -7.98 -8.83
N GLU A 132 -48.18 -7.43 -10.01
CA GLU A 132 -47.36 -7.62 -11.21
C GLU A 132 -46.00 -6.94 -11.07
N GLN A 133 -45.95 -5.69 -10.60
CA GLN A 133 -44.70 -4.98 -10.32
C GLN A 133 -43.81 -5.70 -9.30
N LEU A 134 -44.39 -6.24 -8.21
CA LEU A 134 -43.65 -7.04 -7.24
C LEU A 134 -43.09 -8.33 -7.85
N LYS A 135 -43.86 -9.01 -8.71
CA LYS A 135 -43.39 -10.21 -9.41
C LYS A 135 -42.26 -9.87 -10.37
N GLU A 136 -42.35 -8.75 -11.10
CA GLU A 136 -41.28 -8.29 -11.98
C GLU A 136 -40.00 -7.90 -11.21
N LYS A 137 -40.13 -7.18 -10.08
CA LYS A 137 -39.01 -6.84 -9.21
C LYS A 137 -38.32 -8.11 -8.66
N LYS A 138 -39.10 -9.07 -8.13
CA LYS A 138 -38.58 -10.36 -7.66
C LYS A 138 -37.92 -11.16 -8.77
N ALA A 139 -38.47 -11.15 -9.99
CA ALA A 139 -37.87 -11.84 -11.13
C ALA A 139 -36.53 -11.19 -11.54
N LYS A 140 -36.43 -9.86 -11.53
CA LYS A 140 -35.18 -9.13 -11.81
C LYS A 140 -34.12 -9.39 -10.74
N GLN A 141 -34.48 -9.32 -9.46
CA GLN A 141 -33.58 -9.65 -8.35
C GLN A 141 -33.07 -11.10 -8.46
N ALA A 142 -33.96 -12.07 -8.71
CA ALA A 142 -33.56 -13.46 -8.89
C ALA A 142 -32.62 -13.72 -10.09
N LEU A 143 -32.60 -12.84 -11.09
CA LEU A 143 -31.62 -12.90 -12.19
C LEU A 143 -30.27 -12.33 -11.77
N LEU A 144 -30.28 -11.18 -11.08
CA LEU A 144 -29.07 -10.56 -10.54
C LEU A 144 -28.37 -11.48 -9.52
N ASP A 145 -29.12 -12.07 -8.60
CA ASP A 145 -28.58 -13.01 -7.61
C ASP A 145 -27.94 -14.24 -8.26
N LYS A 146 -28.51 -14.73 -9.37
CA LYS A 146 -27.93 -15.84 -10.14
C LYS A 146 -26.64 -15.44 -10.85
N GLU A 147 -26.56 -14.22 -11.36
CA GLU A 147 -25.33 -13.70 -11.96
C GLU A 147 -24.25 -13.50 -10.90
N ASP A 148 -24.62 -12.97 -9.74
CA ASP A 148 -23.71 -12.70 -8.62
C ASP A 148 -23.20 -13.99 -7.99
N ALA A 149 -24.05 -14.99 -7.83
CA ALA A 149 -23.63 -16.34 -7.43
C ALA A 149 -22.61 -16.92 -8.42
N LYS A 150 -22.83 -16.78 -9.74
CA LYS A 150 -21.87 -17.23 -10.76
C LYS A 150 -20.57 -16.43 -10.72
N ARG A 151 -20.62 -15.12 -10.45
CA ARG A 151 -19.42 -14.28 -10.30
C ARG A 151 -18.63 -14.69 -9.07
N ASN A 152 -19.29 -14.89 -7.93
CA ASN A 152 -18.67 -15.32 -6.67
C ASN A 152 -18.04 -16.72 -6.79
N GLU A 153 -18.72 -17.66 -7.46
CA GLU A 153 -18.14 -18.98 -7.74
C GLU A 153 -16.88 -18.88 -8.62
N LYS A 154 -16.92 -18.05 -9.68
CA LYS A 154 -15.73 -17.81 -10.52
C LYS A 154 -14.58 -17.19 -9.74
N ILE A 155 -14.85 -16.25 -8.84
CA ILE A 155 -13.82 -15.64 -7.98
C ILE A 155 -13.21 -16.71 -7.08
N ARG A 156 -14.02 -17.57 -6.45
CA ARG A 156 -13.52 -18.68 -5.62
C ARG A 156 -12.62 -19.62 -6.42
N MET A 157 -13.03 -20.00 -7.63
CA MET A 157 -12.25 -20.89 -8.49
C MET A 157 -10.96 -20.24 -9.00
N LYS A 158 -10.97 -18.94 -9.31
CA LYS A 158 -9.76 -18.19 -9.67
C LYS A 158 -8.81 -18.06 -8.49
N ALA A 159 -9.31 -17.69 -7.31
CA ALA A 159 -8.50 -17.56 -6.11
C ALA A 159 -7.81 -18.88 -5.74
N THR A 160 -8.52 -20.01 -5.78
CA THR A 160 -7.88 -21.32 -5.52
C THR A 160 -6.83 -21.65 -6.58
N LYS A 161 -7.11 -21.39 -7.86
CA LYS A 161 -6.15 -21.60 -8.95
C LYS A 161 -4.88 -20.72 -8.78
N GLU A 162 -5.05 -19.43 -8.53
CA GLU A 162 -3.95 -18.48 -8.31
C GLU A 162 -3.10 -18.87 -7.10
N THR A 163 -3.71 -19.36 -6.00
CA THR A 163 -2.93 -19.86 -4.86
C THR A 163 -2.10 -21.11 -5.18
N GLN A 164 -2.58 -21.98 -6.07
CA GLN A 164 -1.81 -23.16 -6.52
C GLN A 164 -0.69 -22.75 -7.48
N GLU A 165 -0.99 -21.89 -8.45
CA GLU A 165 0.02 -21.37 -9.39
C GLU A 165 1.13 -20.59 -8.66
N ALA A 166 0.78 -19.77 -7.66
CA ALA A 166 1.76 -19.05 -6.84
C ALA A 166 2.68 -20.00 -6.05
N LYS A 167 2.14 -21.11 -5.51
CA LYS A 167 2.94 -22.14 -4.84
C LYS A 167 3.87 -22.87 -5.80
N GLU A 168 3.38 -23.24 -6.98
CA GLU A 168 4.20 -23.89 -8.01
C GLU A 168 5.30 -22.97 -8.54
N GLU A 169 5.00 -21.69 -8.74
CA GLU A 169 5.97 -20.69 -9.18
C GLU A 169 7.06 -20.47 -8.12
N LEU A 170 6.69 -20.37 -6.84
CA LEU A 170 7.63 -20.25 -5.73
C LEU A 170 8.55 -21.47 -5.67
N ALA A 171 8.00 -22.68 -5.75
CA ALA A 171 8.78 -23.92 -5.79
C ALA A 171 9.73 -23.97 -7.01
N ARG A 172 9.28 -23.55 -8.19
CA ARG A 172 10.15 -23.45 -9.39
C ARG A 172 11.26 -22.43 -9.20
N LYS A 173 10.97 -21.25 -8.65
CA LYS A 173 11.99 -20.22 -8.37
C LYS A 173 13.03 -20.71 -7.39
N GLU A 174 12.62 -21.43 -6.35
CA GLU A 174 13.53 -22.04 -5.39
C GLU A 174 14.45 -23.09 -6.03
N GLN A 175 13.90 -23.98 -6.86
CA GLN A 175 14.68 -24.98 -7.60
C GLN A 175 15.68 -24.32 -8.57
N ILE A 176 15.27 -23.27 -9.29
CA ILE A 176 16.16 -22.53 -10.19
C ILE A 176 17.27 -21.84 -9.39
N LYS A 177 16.93 -21.23 -8.25
CA LYS A 177 17.90 -20.55 -7.37
C LYS A 177 18.90 -21.53 -6.77
N GLU A 178 18.45 -22.72 -6.34
CA GLU A 178 19.33 -23.77 -5.83
C GLU A 178 20.26 -24.30 -6.94
N ALA A 179 19.72 -24.57 -8.13
CA ALA A 179 20.53 -25.00 -9.27
C ALA A 179 21.55 -23.93 -9.70
N ALA A 180 21.18 -22.64 -9.65
CA ALA A 180 22.07 -21.52 -9.94
C ALA A 180 23.18 -21.41 -8.89
N LYS A 181 22.84 -21.47 -7.60
CA LYS A 181 23.82 -21.48 -6.50
C LYS A 181 24.81 -22.64 -6.64
N LYS A 182 24.32 -23.85 -6.93
CA LYS A 182 25.17 -25.02 -7.13
C LYS A 182 26.09 -24.87 -8.35
N ARG A 183 25.66 -24.17 -9.41
CA ARG A 183 26.53 -23.85 -10.55
C ARG A 183 27.58 -22.80 -10.18
N GLN A 184 27.19 -21.80 -9.43
CA GLN A 184 28.09 -20.74 -8.94
C GLN A 184 29.14 -21.32 -7.99
N GLU A 185 28.75 -22.11 -6.99
CA GLU A 185 29.69 -22.78 -6.08
C GLU A 185 30.71 -23.65 -6.83
N LYS A 186 30.26 -24.39 -7.86
CA LYS A 186 31.18 -25.16 -8.72
C LYS A 186 32.14 -24.26 -9.51
N GLN A 187 31.68 -23.11 -9.99
CA GLN A 187 32.54 -22.15 -10.71
C GLN A 187 33.55 -21.51 -9.76
N ASP A 188 33.10 -21.06 -8.59
CA ASP A 188 33.93 -20.47 -7.55
C ASP A 188 35.00 -21.47 -7.06
N ASP A 189 34.65 -22.75 -6.92
CA ASP A 189 35.61 -23.82 -6.60
C ASP A 189 36.66 -24.02 -7.70
N ILE A 190 36.25 -23.99 -8.96
CA ILE A 190 37.16 -24.10 -10.11
C ILE A 190 38.08 -22.89 -10.16
N GLU A 191 37.55 -21.69 -9.97
CA GLU A 191 38.30 -20.44 -9.96
C GLU A 191 39.25 -20.36 -8.77
N ALA A 192 38.83 -20.81 -7.59
CA ALA A 192 39.67 -20.92 -6.40
C ALA A 192 40.84 -21.88 -6.65
N LYS A 193 40.58 -23.07 -7.21
CA LYS A 193 41.64 -24.02 -7.62
C LYS A 193 42.57 -23.41 -8.67
N ARG A 194 42.04 -22.70 -9.67
CA ARG A 194 42.85 -22.01 -10.68
C ARG A 194 43.71 -20.92 -10.06
N ARG A 195 43.19 -20.14 -9.12
CA ARG A 195 43.92 -19.09 -8.41
C ARG A 195 45.02 -19.67 -7.53
N ILE A 196 44.77 -20.77 -6.84
CA ILE A 196 45.79 -21.47 -6.04
C ILE A 196 46.87 -22.02 -6.96
N LYS A 197 46.49 -22.68 -8.07
CA LYS A 197 47.45 -23.20 -9.05
C LYS A 197 48.32 -22.08 -9.65
N ALA A 198 47.73 -20.95 -10.01
CA ALA A 198 48.46 -19.79 -10.52
C ALA A 198 49.45 -19.21 -9.48
N LYS A 199 49.08 -19.18 -8.19
CA LYS A 199 49.99 -18.77 -7.11
C LYS A 199 51.16 -19.74 -6.95
N ILE A 200 50.90 -21.05 -7.03
CA ILE A 200 51.94 -22.08 -6.94
C ILE A 200 52.89 -21.97 -8.15
N GLU A 201 52.36 -21.73 -9.35
CA GLU A 201 53.15 -21.55 -10.56
C GLU A 201 54.02 -20.29 -10.51
N ALA A 202 53.45 -19.16 -10.08
CA ALA A 202 54.18 -17.91 -9.88
C ALA A 202 55.29 -18.06 -8.82
N ASP A 203 55.02 -18.71 -7.68
CA ASP A 203 56.04 -18.97 -6.65
C ASP A 203 57.12 -19.94 -7.14
N LYS A 204 56.76 -20.96 -7.93
CA LYS A 204 57.73 -21.89 -8.54
C LYS A 204 58.61 -21.19 -9.58
N GLU A 205 58.02 -20.30 -10.38
CA GLU A 205 58.74 -19.50 -11.36
C GLU A 205 59.64 -18.46 -10.69
N GLU A 206 59.19 -17.81 -9.63
CA GLU A 206 60.03 -16.89 -8.85
C GLU A 206 61.20 -17.62 -8.19
N ARG A 207 60.98 -18.83 -7.64
CA ARG A 207 62.05 -19.67 -7.13
C ARG A 207 63.03 -20.12 -8.21
N ARG A 208 62.54 -20.50 -9.39
CA ARG A 208 63.39 -20.82 -10.55
C ARG A 208 64.21 -19.62 -10.97
N ARG A 209 63.59 -18.44 -11.11
CA ARG A 209 64.25 -17.19 -11.50
C ARG A 209 65.34 -16.80 -10.49
N LYS A 210 65.05 -16.84 -9.19
CA LYS A 210 66.05 -16.57 -8.14
C LYS A 210 67.20 -17.59 -8.14
N ALA A 211 66.92 -18.86 -8.42
CA ALA A 211 67.96 -19.89 -8.52
C ALA A 211 68.84 -19.69 -9.77
N GLU A 212 68.24 -19.31 -10.90
CA GLU A 212 68.96 -18.97 -12.14
C GLU A 212 69.80 -17.70 -11.96
N GLU A 213 69.24 -16.65 -11.33
CA GLU A 213 69.96 -15.42 -10.97
C GLU A 213 71.15 -15.72 -10.04
N ALA A 214 70.96 -16.55 -9.01
CA ALA A 214 72.03 -16.95 -8.09
C ALA A 214 73.10 -17.83 -8.76
N LYS A 215 72.72 -18.72 -9.68
CA LYS A 215 73.66 -19.53 -10.45
C LYS A 215 74.47 -18.67 -11.43
N ALA A 216 73.81 -17.75 -12.13
CA ALA A 216 74.47 -16.79 -13.01
C ALA A 216 75.47 -15.91 -12.25
N ALA A 217 75.10 -15.42 -11.05
CA ALA A 217 75.99 -14.67 -10.17
C ALA A 217 77.20 -15.50 -9.69
N ARG A 218 77.03 -16.82 -9.48
CA ARG A 218 78.11 -17.72 -9.04
C ARG A 218 79.06 -18.12 -10.16
N GLU A 219 78.58 -18.26 -11.40
CA GLU A 219 79.40 -18.60 -12.57
C GLU A 219 80.16 -17.39 -13.13
N GLY A 220 80.13 -16.23 -12.45
CA GLY A 220 80.87 -15.03 -12.85
C GLY A 220 80.40 -14.44 -14.19
N ARG A 221 79.27 -14.92 -14.72
CA ARG A 221 78.62 -14.32 -15.87
C ARG A 221 77.91 -13.07 -15.37
N ALA A 222 78.52 -11.92 -15.67
CA ALA A 222 77.89 -10.62 -15.49
C ALA A 222 76.44 -10.70 -16.01
N PRO A 223 75.45 -10.12 -15.33
CA PRO A 223 74.07 -10.16 -15.80
C PRO A 223 74.07 -9.57 -17.21
N GLU A 224 73.85 -10.44 -18.20
CA GLU A 224 73.62 -10.03 -19.57
C GLU A 224 72.37 -9.15 -19.47
N ALA A 225 72.55 -7.87 -19.78
CA ALA A 225 71.49 -6.87 -19.70
C ALA A 225 70.27 -7.45 -20.42
N ALA A 226 69.20 -7.68 -19.67
CA ALA A 226 67.94 -8.09 -20.23
C ALA A 226 67.61 -7.13 -21.39
N PRO A 227 67.25 -7.63 -22.58
CA PRO A 227 66.78 -6.78 -23.64
C PRO A 227 65.59 -5.98 -23.10
N ALA A 228 65.55 -4.70 -23.43
CA ALA A 228 64.48 -3.78 -23.07
C ALA A 228 63.11 -4.45 -23.29
N ALA A 229 62.51 -4.92 -22.19
CA ALA A 229 61.17 -5.48 -22.23
C ALA A 229 60.22 -4.32 -22.49
N ALA A 230 59.61 -4.37 -23.67
CA ALA A 230 58.52 -3.53 -24.08
C ALA A 230 57.44 -3.50 -23.00
N ALA A 231 56.97 -2.28 -22.72
CA ALA A 231 55.68 -1.92 -22.15
C ALA A 231 55.15 -2.85 -21.05
N ALA A 232 55.43 -2.46 -19.81
CA ALA A 232 54.53 -2.74 -18.69
C ALA A 232 53.09 -2.40 -19.11
N ALA A 233 52.21 -3.40 -19.11
CA ALA A 233 50.78 -3.17 -19.03
C ALA A 233 50.51 -2.24 -17.84
N PRO A 234 49.56 -1.30 -17.96
CA PRO A 234 49.41 -0.25 -16.97
C PRO A 234 49.09 -0.89 -15.63
N VAL A 235 50.03 -0.76 -14.69
CA VAL A 235 49.68 -0.53 -13.30
C VAL A 235 48.59 0.54 -13.33
N GLY A 236 47.38 0.16 -12.97
CA GLY A 236 46.25 1.09 -12.85
C GLY A 236 46.77 2.34 -12.16
N PRO A 237 46.45 3.53 -12.71
CA PRO A 237 47.16 4.75 -12.37
C PRO A 237 47.21 4.85 -10.85
N LYS A 238 48.44 4.94 -10.31
CA LYS A 238 48.63 5.55 -8.99
C LYS A 238 47.93 6.89 -9.12
N THR A 239 46.74 6.98 -8.52
CA THR A 239 45.87 8.12 -8.65
C THR A 239 46.68 9.30 -8.15
N VAL A 240 47.18 10.11 -9.09
CA VAL A 240 47.55 11.48 -8.80
C VAL A 240 46.32 12.02 -8.08
N ALA A 241 46.49 12.42 -6.82
CA ALA A 241 45.38 12.93 -6.02
C ALA A 241 44.82 14.12 -6.78
N ASN A 242 43.71 13.91 -7.51
CA ASN A 242 42.99 15.00 -8.14
C ASN A 242 42.37 15.80 -6.99
N HIS A 243 43.06 16.83 -6.55
CA HIS A 243 42.61 17.72 -5.49
C HIS A 243 41.40 18.60 -5.92
N ASN A 244 40.96 18.47 -7.18
CA ASN A 244 39.82 19.19 -7.75
C ASN A 244 38.49 18.43 -7.64
N GLU A 245 38.51 17.13 -7.31
CA GLU A 245 37.31 16.31 -7.15
C GLU A 245 37.36 15.54 -5.82
N ALA A 246 36.21 15.37 -5.18
CA ALA A 246 36.04 14.62 -3.94
C ALA A 246 35.07 13.45 -4.16
N ARG A 247 35.52 12.23 -3.87
CA ARG A 247 34.66 11.06 -3.82
C ARG A 247 34.11 10.87 -2.40
N LEU A 248 32.84 11.17 -2.20
CA LEU A 248 32.15 11.04 -0.92
C LEU A 248 31.36 9.73 -0.85
N ARG A 249 31.53 9.00 0.25
CA ARG A 249 30.63 7.91 0.66
C ARG A 249 29.78 8.41 1.83
N LEU A 250 28.50 8.66 1.55
CA LEU A 250 27.51 9.20 2.47
C LEU A 250 26.72 8.02 3.06
N GLN A 251 26.81 7.80 4.37
CA GLN A 251 26.04 6.79 5.07
C GLN A 251 24.76 7.44 5.59
N THR A 252 23.64 7.17 4.94
CA THR A 252 22.30 7.67 5.34
C THR A 252 21.50 6.55 6.00
N ALA A 253 20.37 6.88 6.64
CA ALA A 253 19.47 5.88 7.22
C ALA A 253 18.90 4.89 6.17
N GLY A 254 18.81 5.31 4.91
CA GLY A 254 18.33 4.50 3.78
C GLY A 254 19.41 3.68 3.07
N GLY A 255 20.68 3.79 3.46
CA GLY A 255 21.79 3.06 2.85
C GLY A 255 23.03 3.90 2.58
N ASN A 256 23.97 3.37 1.81
CA ASN A 256 25.19 4.09 1.43
C ASN A 256 25.03 4.72 0.04
N VAL A 257 25.19 6.03 -0.06
CA VAL A 257 25.20 6.79 -1.32
C VAL A 257 26.64 7.19 -1.64
N VAL A 258 27.10 6.93 -2.87
CA VAL A 258 28.45 7.30 -3.32
C VAL A 258 28.33 8.37 -4.40
N LYS A 259 28.96 9.53 -4.19
CA LYS A 259 28.97 10.66 -5.13
C LYS A 259 30.38 11.16 -5.37
N THR A 260 30.64 11.61 -6.58
CA THR A 260 31.86 12.33 -6.94
C THR A 260 31.46 13.76 -7.26
N LEU A 261 31.98 14.71 -6.49
CA LEU A 261 31.61 16.12 -6.58
C LEU A 261 32.87 17.00 -6.70
N PRO A 262 32.77 18.17 -7.36
CA PRO A 262 33.87 19.13 -7.40
C PRO A 262 34.29 19.60 -6.00
N ALA A 263 35.58 19.89 -5.83
CA ALA A 263 36.15 20.31 -4.54
C ALA A 263 35.57 21.63 -3.99
N GLU A 264 34.99 22.46 -4.85
CA GLU A 264 34.38 23.75 -4.54
C GLU A 264 32.91 23.64 -4.09
N THR A 265 32.29 22.45 -4.23
CA THR A 265 30.92 22.24 -3.74
C THR A 265 30.84 22.40 -2.23
N THR A 266 29.76 23.01 -1.76
CA THR A 266 29.55 23.25 -0.33
C THR A 266 28.85 22.05 0.32
N LEU A 267 29.07 21.85 1.62
CA LEU A 267 28.35 20.82 2.38
C LEU A 267 26.82 21.03 2.36
N PHE A 268 26.36 22.27 2.17
CA PHE A 268 24.96 22.62 1.96
C PHE A 268 24.40 22.04 0.66
N GLU A 269 25.10 22.21 -0.47
CA GLU A 269 24.69 21.61 -1.75
C GLU A 269 24.64 20.08 -1.67
N VAL A 270 25.57 19.46 -0.95
CA VAL A 270 25.55 18.01 -0.67
C VAL A 270 24.31 17.61 0.14
N ALA A 271 23.92 18.42 1.12
CA ALA A 271 22.70 18.19 1.90
C ALA A 271 21.43 18.31 1.04
N GLU A 272 21.37 19.28 0.12
CA GLU A 272 20.24 19.43 -0.81
C GLU A 272 20.15 18.26 -1.80
N MET A 273 21.29 17.81 -2.34
CA MET A 273 21.34 16.62 -3.21
C MET A 273 20.89 15.35 -2.47
N LEU A 274 21.27 15.19 -1.20
CA LEU A 274 20.80 14.07 -0.39
C LEU A 274 19.31 14.16 -0.06
N ARG A 275 18.80 15.38 0.14
CA ARG A 275 17.37 15.63 0.39
C ARG A 275 16.52 15.26 -0.83
N SER A 276 16.99 15.55 -2.05
CA SER A 276 16.26 15.18 -3.27
C SER A 276 16.28 13.67 -3.54
N GLU A 277 17.36 12.95 -3.17
CA GLU A 277 17.49 11.52 -3.41
C GLU A 277 16.88 10.64 -2.31
N THR A 278 16.99 11.06 -1.05
CA THR A 278 16.60 10.24 0.12
C THR A 278 15.33 10.77 0.79
N GLY A 279 14.81 11.93 0.39
CA GLY A 279 13.64 12.57 0.99
C GLY A 279 13.81 13.01 2.45
N THR A 280 15.02 12.89 3.00
CA THR A 280 15.32 13.16 4.42
C THR A 280 16.07 14.48 4.55
N ALA A 281 15.68 15.32 5.50
CA ALA A 281 16.40 16.55 5.80
C ALA A 281 17.70 16.20 6.55
N VAL A 282 18.84 16.49 5.93
CA VAL A 282 20.15 16.30 6.56
C VAL A 282 20.40 17.41 7.57
N THR A 283 20.67 17.04 8.83
CA THR A 283 20.93 17.97 9.93
C THR A 283 22.42 18.13 10.24
N SER A 284 23.21 17.07 10.02
CA SER A 284 24.64 17.07 10.32
C SER A 284 25.42 16.03 9.51
N PHE A 285 26.70 16.33 9.27
CA PHE A 285 27.66 15.39 8.69
C PHE A 285 28.76 15.07 9.69
N SER A 286 29.16 13.80 9.81
CA SER A 286 30.26 13.42 10.68
C SER A 286 31.27 12.47 10.02
N THR A 287 32.56 12.70 10.22
CA THR A 287 33.63 11.80 9.75
C THR A 287 33.93 10.71 10.79
N THR A 288 34.43 9.56 10.34
CA THR A 288 34.80 8.45 11.24
C THR A 288 36.17 8.67 11.89
N PHE A 289 37.17 9.16 11.14
CA PHE A 289 38.53 9.39 11.65
C PHE A 289 39.31 10.44 10.84
N PRO A 290 39.89 11.48 11.46
CA PRO A 290 39.58 11.98 12.81
C PRO A 290 38.13 12.44 12.88
N ARG A 291 37.45 12.16 14.00
CA ARG A 291 36.01 12.45 14.16
C ARG A 291 35.78 13.96 14.20
N LYS A 292 35.16 14.49 13.15
CA LYS A 292 34.73 15.88 13.02
C LYS A 292 33.25 15.87 12.68
N THR A 293 32.48 16.66 13.40
CA THR A 293 31.04 16.88 13.18
C THR A 293 30.88 18.27 12.57
N PHE A 294 30.21 18.34 11.43
CA PHE A 294 29.87 19.57 10.73
C PHE A 294 28.39 19.85 10.98
N GLU A 295 28.10 20.88 11.77
CA GLU A 295 26.74 21.21 12.21
C GLU A 295 26.48 22.72 12.07
N GLY A 296 25.27 23.07 11.63
CA GLY A 296 24.83 24.46 11.51
C GLY A 296 25.34 25.20 10.27
N HIS A 297 24.86 26.43 10.09
CA HIS A 297 25.01 27.20 8.85
C HIS A 297 26.48 27.47 8.46
N MET A 298 27.36 27.66 9.44
CA MET A 298 28.78 28.00 9.19
C MET A 298 29.65 26.81 8.81
N ASP A 299 29.27 25.61 9.22
CA ASP A 299 29.95 24.39 8.78
C ASP A 299 29.40 23.92 7.43
N LEU A 300 28.10 24.05 7.20
CA LEU A 300 27.48 23.69 5.93
C LEU A 300 27.91 24.62 4.77
N SER A 301 28.34 25.86 5.05
CA SER A 301 28.87 26.78 4.04
C SER A 301 30.31 26.47 3.60
N LYS A 302 31.03 25.58 4.30
CA LYS A 302 32.41 25.22 3.93
C LYS A 302 32.41 24.35 2.68
N THR A 303 33.39 24.58 1.82
CA THR A 303 33.61 23.73 0.64
C THR A 303 34.20 22.37 1.03
N LEU A 304 34.05 21.36 0.18
CA LEU A 304 34.66 20.04 0.41
C LEU A 304 36.18 20.12 0.59
N LYS A 305 36.82 21.10 -0.05
CA LYS A 305 38.25 21.38 0.10
C LYS A 305 38.59 21.96 1.48
N GLU A 306 37.82 22.94 1.95
CA GLU A 306 38.01 23.57 3.27
C GLU A 306 37.69 22.62 4.43
N ALA A 307 36.73 21.73 4.23
CA ALA A 307 36.38 20.67 5.18
C ALA A 307 37.42 19.52 5.21
N GLY A 308 38.36 19.48 4.25
CA GLY A 308 39.39 18.45 4.15
C GLY A 308 38.85 17.08 3.70
N LEU A 309 37.82 17.08 2.85
CA LEU A 309 37.12 15.89 2.36
C LEU A 309 37.60 15.43 0.97
N THR A 310 38.56 16.14 0.37
CA THR A 310 39.29 15.76 -0.85
C THR A 310 40.52 14.92 -0.51
N PRO A 311 40.89 13.90 -1.31
CA PRO A 311 40.24 13.41 -2.53
C PRO A 311 39.12 12.39 -2.29
N SER A 312 39.00 11.85 -1.08
CA SER A 312 37.93 10.91 -0.72
C SER A 312 37.60 10.97 0.77
N ALA A 313 36.32 10.91 1.10
CA ALA A 313 35.87 10.89 2.50
C ALA A 313 34.64 9.99 2.71
N VAL A 314 34.50 9.50 3.93
CA VAL A 314 33.31 8.80 4.41
C VAL A 314 32.62 9.68 5.44
N LEU A 315 31.37 10.04 5.16
CA LEU A 315 30.55 10.87 6.04
C LEU A 315 29.32 10.10 6.49
N ILE A 316 29.05 10.11 7.78
CA ILE A 316 27.80 9.65 8.37
C ILE A 316 26.85 10.84 8.39
N VAL A 317 25.69 10.65 7.77
CA VAL A 317 24.63 11.65 7.61
C VAL A 317 23.58 11.41 8.68
N LYS A 318 23.20 12.46 9.42
CA LYS A 318 22.17 12.40 10.45
C LYS A 318 21.11 13.46 10.22
#